data_AF-A0A811NWT6-F1
#
_entry.id   AF-A0A811NWT6-F1
#
_cell.length_a   1.000
_cell.length_b   1.000
_cell.length_c   1.000
_cell.angle_alpha   90.00
_cell.angle_beta   90.00
_cell.angle_gamma   90.00
#
_symmetry.space_group_name_H-M   'P 1'
#
loop_
_entity.id
_entity.type
_entity.pdbx_description
1 polymer ?
#
loop_
_entity_poly.entity_id
_entity_poly.type
_entity_poly.pdbx_seq_one_letter_code
_entity_poly.pdbx_strand_id
1 'polypeptide(L)'
;MGNNGSDTAGHCYLLVLNLRGKRFDVMDSMRSLGDERLRKSCNTIMEGIKTLRRKHYPNSKKDTENYEAMDIGVPKQLNNHDCGFHMLMHAEHWDGRTIYNFKEKDIPNIRKLLTHKWVTHPDNETNWRDKLKLGQVSYGNEQIKSEYIQYIS
;
A
#
# COMPACT_ATOMS: atom_id res chain seq x y z
N MET A 1 12.03 -28.28 21.27
CA MET A 1 12.22 -26.87 21.68
C MET A 1 11.20 -26.04 20.93
N GLY A 2 10.48 -25.18 21.63
CA GLY A 2 9.18 -24.63 21.23
C GLY A 2 9.18 -23.90 19.89
N ASN A 3 8.22 -24.26 19.06
CA ASN A 3 7.82 -23.51 17.87
C ASN A 3 7.08 -22.27 18.35
N ASN A 4 7.82 -21.20 18.64
CA ASN A 4 7.24 -19.90 18.94
C ASN A 4 6.66 -19.38 17.63
N GLY A 5 5.35 -19.61 17.43
CA GLY A 5 4.55 -18.96 16.41
C GLY A 5 4.63 -17.46 16.62
N SER A 6 5.66 -16.83 16.05
CA SER A 6 5.63 -15.40 15.79
C SER A 6 4.55 -15.24 14.72
N ASP A 7 3.43 -14.67 15.13
CA ASP A 7 2.40 -14.17 14.25
C ASP A 7 3.09 -13.15 13.31
N THR A 8 3.64 -13.63 12.18
CA THR A 8 4.30 -12.75 11.23
C THR A 8 3.19 -11.98 10.57
N ALA A 9 2.98 -10.74 11.03
CA ALA A 9 2.12 -9.78 10.36
C ALA A 9 2.29 -9.90 8.84
N GLY A 10 1.16 -10.00 8.13
CA GLY A 10 1.18 -10.18 6.67
C GLY A 10 2.01 -9.08 5.98
N HIS A 11 2.78 -9.46 4.97
CA HIS A 11 3.59 -8.52 4.18
C HIS A 11 2.84 -8.07 2.94
N CYS A 12 2.83 -6.77 2.67
CA CYS A 12 2.21 -6.18 1.49
C CYS A 12 3.26 -5.74 0.47
N TYR A 13 3.01 -6.00 -0.81
CA TYR A 13 3.79 -5.52 -1.94
C TYR A 13 2.85 -5.23 -3.11
N LEU A 14 3.34 -4.48 -4.11
CA LEU A 14 2.55 -4.12 -5.28
C LEU A 14 3.09 -4.82 -6.54
N LEU A 15 2.20 -5.48 -7.27
CA LEU A 15 2.46 -6.05 -8.60
C LEU A 15 1.58 -5.30 -9.61
N VAL A 16 2.19 -4.67 -10.61
CA VAL A 16 1.47 -3.89 -11.63
C VAL A 16 1.67 -4.52 -13.00
N LEU A 17 0.58 -4.85 -13.70
CA LEU A 17 0.63 -5.17 -15.12
C LEU A 17 0.81 -3.87 -15.94
N ASN A 18 2.05 -3.53 -16.25
CA ASN A 18 2.38 -2.33 -17.02
C ASN A 18 2.32 -2.61 -18.52
N LEU A 19 1.13 -2.42 -19.10
CA LEU A 19 0.89 -2.62 -20.53
C LEU A 19 1.71 -1.68 -21.42
N ARG A 20 2.08 -0.50 -20.92
CA ARG A 20 2.93 0.45 -21.67
C ARG A 20 4.38 -0.02 -21.68
N GLY A 21 4.88 -0.45 -20.53
CA GLY A 21 6.23 -0.96 -20.32
C GLY A 21 6.46 -2.40 -20.77
N LYS A 22 5.39 -3.09 -21.20
CA LYS A 22 5.39 -4.49 -21.62
C LYS A 22 5.99 -5.46 -20.60
N ARG A 23 5.67 -5.25 -19.33
CA ARG A 23 6.24 -6.00 -18.19
C ARG A 23 5.30 -5.99 -16.99
N PHE A 24 5.64 -6.77 -15.98
CA PHE A 24 5.07 -6.68 -14.64
C PHE A 24 6.04 -5.92 -13.73
N ASP A 25 5.61 -4.78 -13.20
CA ASP A 25 6.41 -4.00 -12.25
C ASP A 25 6.18 -4.54 -10.83
N VAL A 26 7.25 -4.87 -10.12
CA VAL A 26 7.23 -5.35 -8.74
C VAL A 26 7.80 -4.27 -7.83
N MET A 27 6.99 -3.79 -6.90
CA MET A 27 7.36 -2.77 -5.92
C MET A 27 7.20 -3.35 -4.53
N ASP A 28 8.33 -3.62 -3.88
CA ASP A 28 8.39 -4.16 -2.53
C ASP A 28 9.38 -3.32 -1.69
N SER A 29 8.87 -2.75 -0.60
CA SER A 29 9.63 -1.90 0.32
C SER A 29 10.55 -2.69 1.26
N MET A 30 10.42 -4.02 1.32
CA MET A 30 11.25 -4.90 2.17
C MET A 30 12.14 -5.86 1.37
N ARG A 31 11.68 -6.33 0.21
CA ARG A 31 12.34 -7.38 -0.57
C ARG A 31 12.64 -6.93 -2.00
N SER A 32 13.22 -7.83 -2.79
CA SER A 32 13.38 -7.74 -4.25
C SER A 32 13.13 -9.11 -4.86
N LEU A 33 13.09 -9.24 -6.19
CA LEU A 33 12.86 -10.53 -6.88
C LEU A 33 13.96 -11.58 -6.64
N GLY A 34 15.06 -11.21 -5.98
CA GLY A 34 16.03 -12.16 -5.44
C GLY A 34 15.47 -13.00 -4.27
N ASP A 35 14.43 -12.51 -3.58
CA ASP A 35 13.72 -13.24 -2.54
C ASP A 35 12.81 -14.32 -3.16
N GLU A 36 13.04 -15.58 -2.79
CA GLU A 36 12.32 -16.72 -3.36
C GLU A 36 10.80 -16.65 -3.09
N ARG A 37 10.39 -16.18 -1.90
CA ARG A 37 8.98 -16.12 -1.52
C ARG A 37 8.25 -15.07 -2.35
N LEU A 38 8.84 -13.89 -2.51
CA LEU A 38 8.30 -12.83 -3.36
C LEU A 38 8.24 -13.29 -4.82
N ARG A 39 9.33 -13.88 -5.34
CA ARG A 39 9.39 -14.38 -6.72
C ARG A 39 8.32 -15.43 -6.99
N LYS A 40 8.15 -16.41 -6.09
CA LYS A 40 7.12 -17.45 -6.21
C LYS A 40 5.70 -16.85 -6.18
N SER A 41 5.47 -15.88 -5.29
CA SER A 41 4.19 -15.16 -5.21
C SER A 41 3.90 -14.39 -6.51
N CYS A 42 4.86 -13.62 -7.01
CA CYS A 42 4.74 -12.88 -8.27
C CYS A 42 4.43 -13.81 -9.44
N ASN A 43 5.21 -14.89 -9.61
CA ASN A 43 5.00 -15.86 -10.68
C ASN A 43 3.60 -16.47 -10.63
N THR A 44 3.11 -16.81 -9.43
CA THR A 44 1.76 -17.38 -9.26
C THR A 44 0.68 -16.41 -9.72
N ILE A 45 0.76 -15.14 -9.31
CA ILE A 45 -0.21 -14.11 -9.69
C ILE A 45 -0.12 -13.82 -11.20
N MET A 46 1.09 -13.70 -11.75
CA MET A 46 1.33 -13.47 -13.18
C MET A 46 0.73 -14.58 -14.04
N GLU A 47 0.95 -15.85 -13.69
CA GLU A 47 0.36 -16.98 -14.41
C GLU A 47 -1.16 -17.02 -14.29
N GLY A 48 -1.71 -16.63 -13.13
CA GLY A 48 -3.16 -16.43 -12.97
C GLY A 48 -3.71 -15.37 -13.92
N ILE A 49 -3.06 -14.21 -14.00
CA ILE A 49 -3.43 -13.11 -14.91
C ILE A 49 -3.37 -13.58 -16.37
N LYS A 50 -2.27 -14.24 -16.78
CA LYS A 50 -2.11 -14.77 -18.14
C LYS A 50 -3.18 -15.82 -18.47
N THR A 51 -3.46 -16.72 -17.53
CA THR A 51 -4.51 -17.75 -17.69
C THR A 51 -5.90 -17.14 -17.88
N LEU A 52 -6.28 -16.18 -17.02
CA LEU A 52 -7.55 -15.47 -17.15
C LEU A 52 -7.62 -14.70 -18.47
N ARG A 53 -6.51 -14.09 -18.89
CA ARG A 53 -6.44 -13.40 -20.18
C ARG A 53 -6.70 -14.35 -21.35
N ARG A 54 -6.02 -15.50 -21.42
CA ARG A 54 -6.26 -16.50 -22.48
C ARG A 54 -7.71 -16.96 -22.54
N LYS A 55 -8.33 -17.16 -21.37
CA LYS A 55 -9.71 -17.60 -21.25
C LYS A 55 -10.72 -16.55 -21.73
N HIS A 56 -10.54 -15.29 -21.33
CA HIS A 56 -11.54 -14.23 -21.55
C HIS A 56 -11.25 -13.34 -22.76
N TYR A 57 -10.00 -13.32 -23.24
CA TYR A 57 -9.56 -12.46 -24.35
C TYR A 57 -8.67 -13.20 -25.36
N PRO A 58 -9.09 -14.38 -25.88
CA PRO A 58 -8.25 -15.23 -26.75
C PRO A 58 -7.80 -14.55 -28.05
N ASN A 59 -8.56 -13.58 -28.55
CA ASN A 59 -8.29 -12.87 -29.80
C ASN A 59 -7.65 -11.48 -29.58
N SER A 60 -7.16 -11.18 -28.38
CA SER A 60 -6.58 -9.88 -28.07
C SER A 60 -5.28 -9.65 -28.84
N LYS A 61 -5.17 -8.51 -29.51
CA LYS A 61 -3.93 -8.08 -30.19
C LYS A 61 -2.79 -7.76 -29.22
N LYS A 62 -3.10 -7.57 -27.93
CA LYS A 62 -2.10 -7.24 -26.91
C LYS A 62 -1.56 -8.55 -26.34
N ASP A 63 -0.35 -8.91 -26.73
CA ASP A 63 0.39 -10.02 -26.14
C ASP A 63 0.98 -9.60 -24.78
N THR A 64 0.74 -10.41 -23.74
CA THR A 64 1.33 -10.28 -22.40
C THR A 64 2.00 -11.59 -21.95
N GLU A 65 2.06 -12.61 -22.80
CA GLU A 65 2.65 -13.91 -22.46
C GLU A 65 4.14 -13.77 -22.19
N ASN A 66 4.80 -12.95 -23.01
CA ASN A 66 6.23 -12.65 -22.92
C ASN A 66 6.59 -11.56 -21.90
N TYR A 67 5.63 -11.10 -21.08
CA TYR A 67 5.92 -10.07 -20.08
C TYR A 67 6.58 -10.71 -18.87
N GLU A 68 7.74 -10.17 -18.51
CA GLU A 68 8.52 -10.59 -17.35
C GLU A 68 8.32 -9.65 -16.16
N ALA A 69 8.69 -10.12 -14.97
CA ALA A 69 8.70 -9.31 -13.76
C ALA A 69 9.97 -8.46 -13.71
N MET A 70 9.82 -7.20 -13.31
CA MET A 70 10.92 -6.25 -13.13
C MET A 70 10.83 -5.63 -11.74
N ASP A 71 11.93 -5.67 -10.98
CA ASP A 71 12.06 -4.92 -9.74
C ASP A 71 12.07 -3.42 -10.03
N ILE A 72 11.12 -2.70 -9.43
CA ILE A 72 11.12 -1.24 -9.43
C ILE A 72 11.69 -0.75 -8.10
N GLY A 73 12.75 0.05 -8.19
CA GLY A 73 13.46 0.60 -7.04
C GLY A 73 12.61 1.60 -6.26
N VAL A 74 11.93 1.15 -5.21
CA VAL A 74 11.12 2.00 -4.33
C VAL A 74 11.83 2.32 -3.01
N PRO A 75 11.45 3.40 -2.30
CA PRO A 75 11.93 3.66 -0.94
C PRO A 75 11.75 2.44 -0.04
N LYS A 76 12.84 1.99 0.58
CA LYS A 76 12.82 0.85 1.51
C LYS A 76 12.31 1.30 2.88
N GLN A 77 11.51 0.44 3.51
CA GLN A 77 11.07 0.64 4.89
C GLN A 77 12.13 0.12 5.86
N LEU A 78 12.28 0.74 7.03
CA LEU A 78 13.19 0.25 8.08
C LEU A 78 12.49 -0.57 9.18
N ASN A 79 11.16 -0.55 9.22
CA ASN A 79 10.37 -1.33 10.17
C ASN A 79 9.61 -2.47 9.46
N ASN A 80 8.84 -3.25 10.21
CA ASN A 80 8.13 -4.44 9.71
C ASN A 80 6.60 -4.26 9.58
N HIS A 81 6.08 -3.04 9.73
CA HIS A 81 4.63 -2.79 9.83
C HIS A 81 4.12 -1.68 8.88
N ASP A 82 5.01 -1.02 8.13
CA ASP A 82 4.65 0.02 7.16
C ASP A 82 4.47 -0.46 5.72
N CYS A 83 4.63 -1.75 5.43
CA CYS A 83 4.58 -2.27 4.05
C CYS A 83 3.24 -1.95 3.36
N GLY A 84 2.13 -1.96 4.10
CA GLY A 84 0.82 -1.54 3.58
C GLY A 84 0.80 -0.07 3.15
N PHE A 85 1.39 0.84 3.93
CA PHE A 85 1.44 2.26 3.59
C PHE A 85 2.39 2.53 2.41
N HIS A 86 3.55 1.87 2.35
CA HIS A 86 4.43 1.95 1.18
C HIS A 86 3.69 1.48 -0.09
N MET A 87 3.05 0.30 -0.03
CA MET A 87 2.28 -0.25 -1.15
C MET A 87 1.19 0.72 -1.62
N LEU A 88 0.41 1.30 -0.70
CA LEU A 88 -0.67 2.24 -1.03
C LEU A 88 -0.14 3.52 -1.68
N MET A 89 0.95 4.08 -1.17
CA MET A 89 1.55 5.29 -1.76
C MET A 89 2.04 5.03 -3.18
N HIS A 90 2.63 3.86 -3.45
CA HIS A 90 3.00 3.49 -4.82
C HIS A 90 1.78 3.25 -5.70
N ALA A 91 0.73 2.60 -5.19
CA ALA A 91 -0.51 2.40 -5.95
C ALA A 91 -1.20 3.73 -6.32
N GLU A 92 -1.20 4.72 -5.42
CA GLU A 92 -1.82 6.04 -5.65
C GLU A 92 -1.04 6.87 -6.68
N HIS A 93 0.29 6.77 -6.71
CA HIS A 93 1.13 7.69 -7.50
C HIS A 93 1.79 7.06 -8.73
N TRP A 94 1.70 5.73 -8.93
CA TRP A 94 2.37 5.07 -10.04
C TRP A 94 1.72 5.39 -11.39
N ASP A 95 2.46 6.10 -12.23
CA ASP A 95 2.06 6.47 -13.60
C ASP A 95 2.57 5.48 -14.68
N GLY A 96 3.24 4.40 -14.26
CA GLY A 96 3.90 3.43 -15.14
C GLY A 96 5.37 3.73 -15.47
N ARG A 97 5.93 4.82 -14.94
CA ARG A 97 7.28 5.33 -15.28
C ARG A 97 8.04 5.89 -14.08
N THR A 98 7.39 6.72 -13.29
CA THR A 98 8.01 7.60 -12.29
C THR A 98 7.76 7.05 -10.90
N ILE A 99 8.84 6.89 -10.13
CA ILE A 99 8.75 6.46 -8.73
C ILE A 99 8.40 7.68 -7.89
N TYR A 100 7.30 7.59 -7.15
CA TYR A 100 6.99 8.57 -6.11
C TYR A 100 7.95 8.38 -4.93
N ASN A 101 8.75 9.41 -4.66
CA ASN A 101 9.83 9.35 -3.69
C ASN A 101 9.46 10.12 -2.41
N PHE A 102 8.97 9.38 -1.41
CA PHE A 102 8.79 9.88 -0.04
C PHE A 102 9.89 9.33 0.86
N LYS A 103 10.17 10.01 1.97
CA LYS A 103 11.16 9.61 2.96
C LYS A 103 10.48 8.89 4.11
N GLU A 104 11.22 8.07 4.83
CA GLU A 104 10.73 7.37 6.02
C GLU A 104 10.12 8.33 7.06
N LYS A 105 10.75 9.50 7.26
CA LYS A 105 10.23 10.53 8.17
C LYS A 105 8.85 11.08 7.78
N ASP A 106 8.42 10.87 6.53
CA ASP A 106 7.12 11.32 6.02
C ASP A 106 6.01 10.29 6.34
N ILE A 107 6.38 9.02 6.63
CA ILE A 107 5.44 7.92 6.89
C ILE A 107 4.45 8.24 8.01
N PRO A 108 4.85 8.76 9.19
CA PRO A 108 3.89 9.11 10.23
C PRO A 108 2.81 10.10 9.77
N ASN A 109 3.17 11.06 8.90
CA ASN A 109 2.22 12.02 8.34
C ASN A 109 1.37 11.39 7.23
N ILE A 110 1.94 10.51 6.40
CA ILE A 110 1.21 9.71 5.42
C ILE A 110 0.13 8.87 6.11
N ARG A 111 0.45 8.20 7.22
CA ARG A 111 -0.52 7.42 8.01
C ARG A 111 -1.69 8.28 8.49
N LYS A 112 -1.38 9.46 9.06
CA LYS A 112 -2.39 10.42 9.52
C LYS A 112 -3.28 10.89 8.36
N LEU A 113 -2.68 11.27 7.23
CA LEU A 113 -3.40 11.76 6.06
C LEU A 113 -4.31 10.69 5.46
N LEU A 114 -3.80 9.48 5.24
CA LEU A 114 -4.60 8.38 4.68
C LEU A 114 -5.71 7.97 5.63
N THR A 115 -5.43 7.87 6.93
CA THR A 115 -6.46 7.58 7.94
C THR A 115 -7.54 8.65 7.93
N HIS A 116 -7.15 9.94 7.93
CA HIS A 116 -8.10 11.04 7.83
C HIS A 116 -8.95 10.95 6.56
N LYS A 117 -8.33 10.75 5.39
CA LYS A 117 -9.03 10.57 4.10
C LYS A 117 -10.05 9.43 4.18
N TRP A 118 -9.69 8.28 4.77
CA TRP A 118 -10.59 7.13 4.87
C TRP A 118 -11.73 7.36 5.84
N VAL A 119 -11.45 7.84 7.05
CA VAL A 119 -12.49 8.02 8.05
C VAL A 119 -13.47 9.12 7.64
N THR A 120 -13.02 10.14 6.91
CA THR A 120 -13.87 11.23 6.42
C THR A 120 -14.47 10.99 5.03
N HIS A 121 -14.18 9.85 4.39
CA HIS A 121 -14.69 9.57 3.04
C HIS A 121 -16.22 9.48 3.02
N PRO A 122 -16.92 10.02 2.00
CA PRO A 122 -18.39 9.92 1.91
C PRO A 122 -18.91 8.49 1.94
N ASP A 123 -18.17 7.55 1.35
CA ASP A 123 -18.53 6.11 1.35
C ASP A 123 -18.13 5.39 2.65
N ASN A 124 -17.53 6.07 3.62
CA ASN A 124 -17.29 5.47 4.93
C ASN A 124 -18.58 5.50 5.76
N GLU A 125 -19.31 4.38 5.73
CA GLU A 125 -20.55 4.19 6.49
C GLU A 125 -20.32 3.96 8.00
N THR A 126 -19.07 3.88 8.44
CA THR A 126 -18.75 3.67 9.85
C THR A 126 -18.88 4.97 10.64
N ASN A 127 -19.56 4.92 11.80
CA ASN A 127 -19.47 5.99 12.80
C ASN A 127 -18.08 6.01 13.46
N TRP A 128 -17.13 6.54 12.71
CA TRP A 128 -15.72 6.53 13.04
C TRP A 128 -15.38 7.45 14.21
N ARG A 129 -16.16 8.53 14.43
CA ARG A 129 -15.96 9.43 15.56
C ARG A 129 -16.16 8.70 16.89
N ASP A 130 -17.25 7.96 17.01
CA ASP A 130 -17.54 7.19 18.22
C ASP A 130 -16.52 6.06 18.42
N LYS A 131 -16.15 5.35 17.35
CA LYS A 131 -15.13 4.29 17.43
C LYS A 131 -13.76 4.81 17.85
N LEU A 132 -13.37 5.99 17.37
CA LEU A 132 -12.14 6.66 17.75
C LEU A 132 -12.27 7.47 19.05
N LYS A 133 -13.47 7.48 19.67
CA LYS A 133 -13.78 8.25 20.89
C LYS A 133 -13.50 9.74 20.74
N LEU A 134 -13.65 10.26 19.53
CA LEU A 134 -13.45 11.68 19.23
C LEU A 134 -14.77 12.42 19.48
N GLY A 135 -14.78 13.32 20.48
CA GLY A 135 -15.97 14.07 20.89
C GLY A 135 -16.55 13.68 22.26
N GLN A 136 -15.99 12.67 22.92
CA GLN A 136 -16.32 12.30 24.31
C GLN A 136 -15.42 13.00 25.35
N VAL A 137 -15.01 14.24 25.08
CA VAL A 137 -14.40 15.08 26.13
C VAL A 137 -15.55 15.71 26.90
N SER A 138 -16.01 15.04 27.96
CA SER A 138 -16.72 15.75 29.01
C SER A 138 -15.75 16.77 29.58
N TYR A 139 -15.97 18.06 29.29
CA TYR A 139 -15.27 19.15 29.95
C TYR A 139 -15.64 19.09 31.44
N GLY A 140 -14.82 18.40 32.23
CA GLY A 140 -14.70 18.72 33.64
C GLY A 140 -14.23 20.17 33.73
N ASN A 141 -14.88 20.94 34.58
CA ASN A 141 -14.73 22.38 34.78
C ASN A 141 -13.28 22.88 34.95
N GLU A 142 -12.49 22.94 33.88
CA GLU A 142 -11.22 23.67 33.88
C GLU A 142 -10.95 24.28 32.50
N GLN A 143 -10.95 25.61 32.53
CA GLN A 143 -10.81 26.50 31.39
C GLN A 143 -9.34 26.53 30.95
N ILE A 144 -8.96 25.66 30.01
CA ILE A 144 -7.64 25.73 29.36
C ILE A 144 -7.79 26.51 28.05
N LYS A 145 -7.09 27.65 27.99
CA LYS A 145 -7.08 28.59 26.86
C LYS A 145 -6.68 27.90 25.56
N SER A 146 -7.44 28.16 24.50
CA SER A 146 -7.19 27.66 23.15
C SER A 146 -5.99 28.38 22.52
N GLU A 147 -4.87 27.68 22.31
CA GLU A 147 -3.77 28.17 21.47
C GLU A 147 -3.34 27.20 20.37
N TYR A 148 -4.11 26.15 20.06
CA TYR A 148 -3.71 25.17 19.02
C TYR A 148 -4.80 24.87 17.98
N ILE A 149 -5.49 25.90 17.47
CA ILE A 149 -6.27 25.79 16.23
C ILE A 149 -5.89 26.95 15.30
N GLN A 150 -4.66 26.91 14.78
CA GLN A 150 -4.27 27.77 13.66
C GLN A 150 -3.37 27.09 12.61
N TYR A 151 -3.15 25.77 12.69
CA TYR A 151 -2.25 25.07 11.77
C TYR A 151 -2.93 24.09 10.81
N ILE A 152 -4.24 24.20 10.62
CA ILE A 152 -4.95 23.46 9.57
C ILE A 152 -5.97 24.39 8.90
N SER A 153 -5.48 25.28 8.06
CA SER A 153 -6.23 25.95 6.99
C SER A 153 -5.32 26.12 5.79
#